data_AF-X1I7F5-F1
#
_entry.id   AF-X1I7F5-F1
#
_cell.length_a   1.000
_cell.length_b   1.000
_cell.length_c   1.000
_cell.angle_alpha   90.00
_cell.angle_beta   90.00
_cell.angle_gamma   90.00
#
_symmetry.space_group_name_H-M   'P 1'
#
loop_
_entity.id
_entity.type
_entity.pdbx_description
1 polymer ?
#
loop_
_entity_poly.entity_id
_entity_poly.type
_entity_poly.pdbx_seq_one_letter_code
_entity_poly.pdbx_strand_id
1 'polypeptide(L)'
;ANYLGAVEQLTTTTLRNVVGGLNLEEALTSRDNINGQLRVVLDEATGKWGIRVGRVELKAIEPPVSIQDAMEQQLRAERNRRAAILQAEG
;
A
#
# COMPACT_ATOMS: atom_id res chain seq x y z
N ALA A 1 24.29 -10.70 -13.21
CA ALA A 1 23.60 -10.00 -12.12
C ALA A 1 22.25 -10.65 -11.89
N ASN A 2 21.87 -10.93 -10.64
CA ASN A 2 20.56 -11.52 -10.32
C ASN A 2 19.48 -10.42 -10.35
N TYR A 3 18.98 -10.10 -11.54
CA TYR A 3 17.95 -9.08 -11.74
C TYR A 3 16.63 -9.45 -11.04
N LEU A 4 16.33 -10.74 -10.89
CA LEU A 4 15.15 -11.21 -10.16
C LEU A 4 15.15 -10.72 -8.72
N GLY A 5 16.28 -10.88 -8.02
CA GLY A 5 16.42 -10.41 -6.63
C GLY A 5 16.38 -8.88 -6.51
N ALA A 6 16.94 -8.17 -7.49
CA ALA A 6 16.86 -6.70 -7.52
C ALA A 6 15.42 -6.21 -7.73
N VAL A 7 14.66 -6.88 -8.59
CA VAL A 7 13.24 -6.60 -8.85
C VAL A 7 12.39 -6.90 -7.62
N GLU A 8 12.65 -8.00 -6.92
CA GLU A 8 11.93 -8.38 -5.69
C GLU A 8 12.15 -7.35 -4.56
N GLN A 9 13.40 -6.93 -4.34
CA GLN A 9 13.74 -5.89 -3.37
C GLN A 9 13.11 -4.54 -3.71
N LEU A 10 13.13 -4.16 -4.99
CA LEU A 10 12.51 -2.93 -5.47
C LEU A 10 10.99 -2.96 -5.26
N THR A 11 10.35 -4.07 -5.64
CA THR A 11 8.91 -4.28 -5.45
C THR A 11 8.53 -4.14 -3.98
N THR A 12 9.29 -4.78 -3.09
CA THR A 12 9.05 -4.75 -1.64
C THR A 12 9.20 -3.34 -1.07
N THR A 13 10.26 -2.63 -1.45
CA THR A 13 10.52 -1.25 -1.00
C THR A 13 9.43 -0.30 -1.50
N THR A 14 9.04 -0.43 -2.77
CA THR A 14 8.00 0.41 -3.38
C THR A 14 6.64 0.18 -2.72
N LEU A 15 6.26 -1.08 -2.52
CA LEU A 15 5.04 -1.45 -1.79
C LEU A 15 5.03 -0.87 -0.37
N ARG A 16 6.14 -0.99 0.36
CA ARG A 16 6.25 -0.44 1.72
C ARG A 16 6.04 1.07 1.75
N ASN A 17 6.63 1.80 0.80
CA ASN A 17 6.49 3.25 0.74
C ASN A 17 5.06 3.67 0.38
N VAL A 18 4.44 3.00 -0.60
CA VAL A 18 3.07 3.29 -1.02
C VAL A 18 2.07 2.96 0.09
N VAL A 19 2.20 1.81 0.74
CA VAL A 19 1.32 1.40 1.85
C VAL A 19 1.59 2.21 3.12
N GLY A 20 2.83 2.62 3.38
CA GLY A 20 3.17 3.43 4.55
C GLY A 20 2.69 4.89 4.47
N GLY A 21 2.44 5.40 3.26
CA GLY A 21 1.91 6.75 3.04
C GLY A 21 0.39 6.83 2.83
N LEU A 22 -0.29 5.69 2.66
CA LEU A 22 -1.74 5.60 2.47
C LEU A 22 -2.41 5.03 3.73
N ASN A 23 -3.62 5.49 4.04
CA ASN A 23 -4.45 4.78 5.01
C ASN A 23 -4.82 3.40 4.41
N LEU A 24 -4.94 2.33 5.21
CA LEU A 24 -5.23 0.98 4.67
C LEU A 24 -6.52 0.94 3.84
N GLU A 25 -7.53 1.72 4.21
CA GLU A 25 -8.78 1.82 3.45
C GLU A 25 -8.54 2.38 2.04
N GLU A 26 -7.64 3.36 1.92
CA GLU A 26 -7.17 3.91 0.63
C GLU A 26 -6.32 2.88 -0.11
N ALA A 27 -5.47 2.12 0.59
CA ALA A 27 -4.65 1.08 -0.02
C ALA A 27 -5.50 -0.09 -0.57
N LEU A 28 -6.61 -0.42 0.10
CA LEU A 28 -7.54 -1.47 -0.32
C LEU A 28 -8.43 -1.02 -1.49
N THR A 29 -8.94 0.21 -1.46
CA THR A 29 -9.77 0.76 -2.55
C THR A 29 -8.93 1.16 -3.77
N SER A 30 -7.64 1.47 -3.58
CA SER A 30 -6.77 1.95 -4.65
C SER A 30 -5.87 0.87 -5.26
N ARG A 31 -6.25 -0.42 -5.18
CA ARG A 31 -5.45 -1.53 -5.76
C ARG A 31 -5.00 -1.26 -7.20
N ASP A 32 -5.87 -0.69 -8.04
CA ASP A 32 -5.53 -0.35 -9.43
C ASP A 32 -4.51 0.79 -9.53
N ASN A 33 -4.59 1.79 -8.66
CA ASN A 33 -3.59 2.85 -8.56
C ASN A 33 -2.23 2.28 -8.12
N ILE A 34 -2.21 1.41 -7.11
CA ILE A 34 -0.97 0.78 -6.63
C ILE A 34 -0.36 -0.10 -7.71
N ASN A 35 -1.17 -0.89 -8.43
CA ASN A 35 -0.73 -1.69 -9.57
C ASN A 35 -0.11 -0.80 -10.67
N GLY A 36 -0.73 0.35 -10.96
CA GLY A 36 -0.22 1.33 -11.91
C GLY A 36 1.14 1.90 -11.51
N GLN A 37 1.27 2.35 -10.25
CA GLN A 37 2.52 2.89 -9.73
C GLN A 37 3.64 1.85 -9.71
N LEU A 38 3.35 0.63 -9.25
CA LEU A 38 4.30 -0.48 -9.29
C LEU A 38 4.74 -0.80 -10.71
N ARG A 39 3.80 -0.82 -11.67
CA ARG A 39 4.14 -1.08 -13.07
C ARG A 39 5.15 -0.07 -13.59
N VAL A 40 4.94 1.22 -13.34
CA VAL A 40 5.85 2.29 -13.78
C VAL A 40 7.25 2.12 -13.18
N VAL A 41 7.33 1.94 -11.87
CA VAL A 41 8.62 1.80 -11.15
C VAL A 41 9.37 0.54 -11.58
N LEU A 42 8.66 -0.58 -11.73
CA LEU A 42 9.25 -1.84 -12.16
C LEU A 42 9.68 -1.79 -13.62
N ASP A 43 8.91 -1.19 -14.52
CA ASP A 43 9.28 -1.05 -15.94
C ASP A 43 10.54 -0.19 -16.10
N GLU A 44 10.64 0.94 -15.39
CA GLU A 44 11.82 1.80 -15.41
C GLU A 44 13.08 1.09 -14.91
N ALA A 45 12.96 0.37 -13.79
CA ALA A 45 14.10 -0.35 -13.22
C ALA A 45 14.53 -1.55 -14.07
N THR A 46 13.55 -2.28 -14.62
CA THR A 46 13.80 -3.47 -15.44
C THR A 46 14.24 -3.16 -16.86
N GLY A 47 13.93 -1.96 -17.36
CA GLY A 47 14.41 -1.45 -18.65
C GLY A 47 15.94 -1.44 -18.76
N LYS A 48 16.66 -1.28 -17.64
CA LYS A 48 18.14 -1.38 -17.59
C LYS A 48 18.67 -2.76 -17.97
N TRP A 49 17.82 -3.79 -17.92
CA TRP A 49 18.13 -5.17 -18.31
C TRP A 49 17.42 -5.59 -19.60
N GLY A 50 16.73 -4.67 -20.30
CA GLY A 50 15.98 -4.96 -21.52
C GLY A 50 14.67 -5.74 -21.29
N ILE A 51 14.18 -5.79 -20.04
CA ILE A 51 12.94 -6.46 -19.67
C ILE A 51 11.81 -5.42 -19.67
N ARG A 52 10.64 -5.78 -20.22
CA ARG A 52 9.42 -4.95 -20.20
C ARG A 52 8.40 -5.55 -19.25
N VAL A 53 7.75 -4.72 -18.44
CA VAL A 53 6.73 -5.13 -17.49
C VAL A 53 5.33 -5.00 -18.12
N GLY A 54 4.72 -6.13 -18.47
CA GLY A 54 3.40 -6.14 -19.10
C GLY A 54 2.26 -5.80 -18.15
N ARG A 55 2.19 -6.47 -17.00
CA ARG A 55 1.13 -6.31 -15.99
C ARG A 55 1.67 -6.56 -14.59
N VAL A 56 1.19 -5.78 -13.63
CA VAL A 56 1.42 -6.01 -12.20
C VAL A 56 0.06 -6.21 -11.54
N GLU A 57 -0.04 -7.22 -10.69
CA GLU A 57 -1.24 -7.49 -9.89
C GLU A 57 -0.87 -7.73 -8.44
N LEU A 58 -1.42 -6.90 -7.57
CA LEU A 58 -1.43 -7.11 -6.14
C LEU A 58 -2.37 -8.25 -5.75
N LYS A 59 -1.80 -9.35 -5.23
CA LYS A 59 -2.59 -10.46 -4.66
C LYS A 59 -3.29 -10.06 -3.36
N ALA A 60 -2.50 -9.68 -2.37
CA ALA A 60 -2.96 -9.27 -1.04
C ALA A 60 -2.00 -8.23 -0.48
N ILE A 61 -2.54 -7.31 0.32
CA ILE A 61 -1.75 -6.37 1.12
C ILE A 61 -1.91 -6.86 2.57
N GLU A 62 -0.83 -7.38 3.14
CA GLU A 62 -0.77 -7.75 4.55
C GLU A 62 0.09 -6.70 5.26
N PRO A 63 -0.52 -5.63 5.82
CA PRO A 63 0.24 -4.64 6.58
C PRO A 63 0.89 -5.30 7.81
N PRO A 64 2.07 -4.83 8.25
CA PRO A 64 2.69 -5.34 9.47
C PRO A 64 1.81 -5.07 10.70
N VAL A 65 1.95 -5.91 11.73
CA VAL A 65 1.14 -5.85 12.96
C VAL A 65 1.15 -4.46 13.60
N SER A 66 2.30 -3.78 13.61
CA SER A 66 2.42 -2.41 14.15
C SER A 66 1.53 -1.39 13.44
N ILE A 67 1.33 -1.54 12.13
CA ILE A 67 0.42 -0.68 11.35
C ILE A 67 -1.02 -1.07 11.66
N GLN A 68 -1.33 -2.37 11.74
CA GLN A 68 -2.67 -2.87 12.13
C GLN A 68 -3.12 -2.31 13.48
N ASP A 69 -2.24 -2.35 14.49
CA ASP A 69 -2.51 -1.85 15.83
C ASP A 69 -2.76 -0.32 15.83
N ALA A 70 -1.92 0.44 15.11
CA ALA A 70 -2.06 1.88 15.00
C ALA A 70 -3.40 2.28 14.35
N MET A 71 -3.82 1.53 13.32
CA MET A 71 -5.10 1.76 12.65
C MET A 71 -6.28 1.40 13.54
N GLU A 72 -6.21 0.28 14.27
CA GLU A 72 -7.29 -0.10 15.18
C GLU A 72 -7.49 0.98 16.25
N GLN A 73 -6.40 1.54 16.78
CA GLN A 73 -6.46 2.67 17.70
C GLN A 73 -7.09 3.92 17.05
N GLN A 74 -6.71 4.25 15.82
CA GLN A 74 -7.23 5.40 15.09
C GLN A 74 -8.73 5.24 14.76
N LEU A 75 -9.16 4.07 14.29
CA LEU A 75 -10.56 3.74 14.02
C LEU A 75 -11.41 3.79 15.29
N ARG A 76 -10.90 3.25 16.41
CA ARG A 76 -11.57 3.36 17.72
C ARG A 76 -11.70 4.83 18.15
N ALA A 77 -10.67 5.65 17.97
CA ALA A 77 -10.70 7.07 18.30
C ALA A 77 -11.72 7.84 17.46
N GLU A 78 -11.74 7.63 16.14
CA GLU A 78 -12.69 8.29 15.23
C GLU A 78 -14.14 7.87 15.52
N ARG A 79 -14.34 6.58 15.82
CA ARG A 79 -15.65 6.04 16.19
C ARG A 79 -16.15 6.61 17.52
N ASN A 80 -15.28 6.70 18.52
CA ASN A 80 -15.60 7.33 19.81
C ASN A 80 -15.91 8.82 19.64
N ARG A 81 -15.15 9.54 18.81
CA ARG A 81 -15.40 10.95 18.50
C ARG A 81 -16.77 11.14 17.83
N ARG A 82 -17.09 10.34 16.81
CA ARG A 82 -18.40 10.40 16.14
C ARG A 82 -19.56 10.07 17.09
N ALA A 83 -19.40 9.07 17.96
CA ALA A 83 -20.42 8.72 18.95
C ALA A 83 -20.68 9.89 19.92
N ALA A 84 -19.62 10.56 20.38
CA ALA A 84 -19.74 11.72 21.26
C ALA A 84 -20.46 12.91 20.60
N ILE A 85 -20.19 13.16 19.31
CA ILE A 85 -20.89 14.21 18.54
C ILE A 85 -22.38 13.89 18.41
N LEU A 86 -22.72 12.66 18.01
CA LEU A 86 -24.12 12.23 17.86
C LEU A 86 -24.90 12.29 19.17
N GLN A 87 -24.26 12.03 20.30
CA GLN A 87 -24.89 12.13 21.61
C GLN A 87 -25.06 13.58 22.08
N ALA A 88 -24.26 14.53 21.56
CA ALA A 88 -24.36 15.95 21.89
C ALA A 88 -25.36 16.71 21.00
N GLU A 89 -25.69 16.17 19.82
CA GLU A 89 -26.69 16.74 18.89
C GLU A 89 -28.12 16.20 19.12
N GLY A 90 -28.30 15.19 19.98
CA GLY A 90 -29.61 14.65 20.39
C GLY A 90 -30.01 15.05 21.80
#